data_AF-A0A382TBL8-F1
#
_entry.id   AF-A0A382TBL8-F1
#
_cell.length_a   1.000
_cell.length_b   1.000
_cell.length_c   1.000
_cell.angle_alpha   90.00
_cell.angle_beta   90.00
_cell.angle_gamma   90.00
#
_symmetry.space_group_name_H-M   'P 1'
#
loop_
_entity.id
_entity.type
_entity.pdbx_description
1 polymer ?
#
loop_
_entity_poly.entity_id
_entity_poly.type
_entity_poly.pdbx_seq_one_letter_code
_entity_poly.pdbx_strand_id
1 'polypeptide(L)'
;MPTYDTLIHGGRIIDGTGNPWFYGDVAIRGQQIAAVTPGGLIPIDQAEHSVQANGLVVSPGFIDIQSHSIAPLMKDGRSLSKITQGVTTEVMGELWTPAPFGGRIKNPIGFKVYADMLPDWVKQAMSWSRFGHWLDAMMDHGVSPNVGSFLGGGTLRNFVKGLDMGPPSVEEMKLMQRLMAEAMEDGAFGVASALIYPPDA
;
A
#
# COMPACT_ATOMS: atom_id res chain seq x y z
N MET A 1 11.08 -34.53 -3.64
CA MET A 1 11.15 -33.09 -3.30
C MET A 1 9.73 -32.64 -3.02
N PRO A 2 9.51 -31.78 -2.01
CA PRO A 2 8.17 -31.26 -1.74
C PRO A 2 7.61 -30.54 -2.98
N THR A 3 6.31 -30.70 -3.20
CA THR A 3 5.57 -30.11 -4.33
C THR A 3 5.17 -28.65 -4.04
N TYR A 4 5.03 -28.33 -2.76
CA TYR A 4 4.58 -27.04 -2.23
C TYR A 4 5.60 -26.47 -1.25
N ASP A 5 5.59 -25.15 -1.09
CA ASP A 5 6.49 -24.47 -0.14
C ASP A 5 5.83 -24.41 1.24
N THR A 6 4.52 -24.20 1.31
CA THR A 6 3.78 -24.17 2.57
C THR A 6 2.40 -24.80 2.43
N LEU A 7 2.02 -25.59 3.42
CA LEU A 7 0.68 -26.14 3.58
C LEU A 7 0.06 -25.64 4.88
N ILE A 8 -1.06 -24.94 4.79
CA ILE A 8 -1.89 -24.57 5.95
C ILE A 8 -3.05 -25.57 5.99
N HIS A 9 -3.16 -26.39 7.05
CA HIS A 9 -4.09 -27.53 7.06
C HIS A 9 -5.02 -27.59 8.27
N GLY A 10 -6.19 -28.22 8.08
CA GLY A 10 -7.17 -28.47 9.13
C GLY A 10 -7.94 -27.22 9.62
N GLY A 11 -7.89 -26.13 8.86
CA GLY A 11 -8.52 -24.85 9.21
C GLY A 11 -9.95 -24.72 8.66
N ARG A 12 -10.68 -23.72 9.17
CA ARG A 12 -11.94 -23.26 8.56
C ARG A 12 -11.62 -22.22 7.50
N ILE A 13 -11.85 -22.54 6.23
CA ILE A 13 -11.54 -21.65 5.11
C ILE A 13 -12.71 -20.70 4.89
N ILE A 14 -12.41 -19.40 4.90
CA ILE A 14 -13.29 -18.31 4.44
C ILE A 14 -12.57 -17.63 3.29
N ASP A 15 -13.01 -17.87 2.06
CA ASP A 15 -12.29 -17.46 0.83
C ASP A 15 -12.50 -15.99 0.43
N GLY A 16 -13.32 -15.24 1.17
CA GLY A 16 -13.63 -13.83 0.89
C GLY A 16 -14.75 -13.59 -0.13
N THR A 17 -15.35 -14.64 -0.70
CA THR A 17 -16.44 -14.54 -1.69
C THR A 17 -17.83 -14.35 -1.06
N GLY A 18 -17.93 -14.43 0.26
CA GLY A 18 -19.19 -14.33 1.00
C GLY A 18 -19.92 -15.66 1.23
N ASN A 19 -19.37 -16.78 0.74
CA ASN A 19 -19.91 -18.11 1.01
C ASN A 19 -19.70 -18.57 2.47
N PRO A 20 -20.49 -19.54 2.99
CA PRO A 20 -20.20 -20.21 4.25
C PRO A 20 -18.81 -20.85 4.24
N TRP A 21 -18.19 -20.94 5.43
CA TRP A 21 -16.89 -21.58 5.58
C TRP A 21 -16.97 -23.11 5.39
N PHE A 22 -15.83 -23.73 5.03
CA PHE A 22 -15.66 -25.19 5.02
C PHE A 22 -14.32 -25.60 5.64
N TYR A 23 -14.20 -26.85 6.10
CA TYR A 23 -12.91 -27.37 6.58
C TYR A 23 -12.02 -27.73 5.39
N GLY A 24 -10.79 -27.23 5.39
CA GLY A 24 -9.91 -27.41 4.25
C GLY A 24 -8.44 -27.16 4.54
N ASP A 25 -7.66 -27.39 3.48
CA ASP A 25 -6.23 -27.14 3.42
C ASP A 25 -5.93 -26.14 2.28
N VAL A 26 -4.92 -25.30 2.47
CA VAL A 26 -4.41 -24.32 1.50
C VAL A 26 -2.94 -24.59 1.26
N ALA A 27 -2.58 -24.91 0.02
CA ALA A 27 -1.20 -25.11 -0.38
C ALA A 27 -0.67 -23.89 -1.17
N ILE A 28 0.53 -23.46 -0.84
CA ILE A 28 1.21 -22.29 -1.39
C ILE A 28 2.47 -22.74 -2.12
N ARG A 29 2.71 -22.18 -3.30
CA ARG A 29 3.94 -22.38 -4.08
C ARG A 29 4.36 -21.05 -4.70
N GLY A 30 5.56 -20.60 -4.36
CA GLY A 30 6.06 -19.26 -4.62
C GLY A 30 5.09 -18.22 -4.07
N GLN A 31 4.64 -17.33 -4.95
CA GLN A 31 3.74 -16.22 -4.61
C GLN A 31 2.26 -16.54 -4.89
N GLN A 32 1.90 -17.81 -5.07
CA GLN A 32 0.57 -18.22 -5.49
C GLN A 32 -0.03 -19.28 -4.56
N ILE A 33 -1.35 -19.19 -4.39
CA ILE A 33 -2.15 -20.30 -3.85
C ILE A 33 -2.21 -21.38 -4.95
N ALA A 34 -1.55 -22.51 -4.71
CA ALA A 34 -1.46 -23.59 -5.68
C ALA A 34 -2.70 -24.51 -5.63
N ALA A 35 -3.28 -24.70 -4.45
CA ALA A 35 -4.49 -25.48 -4.27
C ALA A 35 -5.26 -25.06 -3.01
N VAL A 36 -6.58 -25.20 -3.09
CA VAL A 36 -7.50 -25.15 -1.94
C VAL A 36 -8.34 -26.42 -2.01
N THR A 37 -8.31 -27.24 -0.96
CA THR A 37 -8.96 -28.55 -0.95
C THR A 37 -9.74 -28.79 0.33
N PRO A 38 -10.71 -29.72 0.34
CA PRO A 38 -11.16 -30.34 1.59
C PRO A 38 -9.97 -30.87 2.42
N GLY A 39 -10.14 -30.91 3.73
CA GLY A 39 -9.07 -31.25 4.66
C GLY A 39 -8.57 -32.69 4.52
N GLY A 40 -7.26 -32.87 4.61
CA GLY A 40 -6.59 -34.18 4.58
C GLY A 40 -6.32 -34.73 3.17
N LEU A 41 -6.59 -33.96 2.12
CA LEU A 41 -6.32 -34.39 0.74
C LEU A 41 -4.89 -34.13 0.28
N ILE A 42 -4.16 -33.23 0.96
CA ILE A 42 -2.76 -32.94 0.67
C ILE A 42 -1.90 -33.57 1.79
N PRO A 43 -1.07 -34.59 1.48
CA PRO A 43 -0.13 -35.15 2.44
C PRO A 43 0.86 -34.09 2.94
N ILE A 44 1.14 -34.08 4.24
CA ILE A 44 1.99 -33.07 4.89
C ILE A 44 3.42 -33.09 4.32
N ASP A 45 3.93 -34.27 3.93
CA ASP A 45 5.26 -34.45 3.34
C ASP A 45 5.39 -33.92 1.90
N GLN A 46 4.30 -33.44 1.30
CA GLN A 46 4.33 -32.73 0.02
C GLN A 46 4.63 -31.23 0.16
N ALA A 47 4.75 -30.69 1.38
CA ALA A 47 5.11 -29.30 1.61
C ALA A 47 6.42 -29.17 2.39
N GLU A 48 7.23 -28.16 2.08
CA GLU A 48 8.45 -27.85 2.85
C GLU A 48 8.12 -27.37 4.27
N HIS A 49 7.05 -26.57 4.41
CA HIS A 49 6.54 -26.09 5.69
C HIS A 49 5.08 -26.49 5.88
N SER A 50 4.71 -26.86 7.11
CA SER A 50 3.33 -27.19 7.50
C SER A 50 2.87 -26.31 8.66
N VAL A 51 1.67 -25.74 8.52
CA VAL A 51 1.02 -24.92 9.54
C VAL A 51 -0.31 -25.57 9.92
N GLN A 52 -0.43 -26.02 11.16
CA GLN A 52 -1.66 -26.61 11.69
C GLN A 52 -2.64 -25.52 12.14
N ALA A 53 -3.82 -25.45 11.50
CA ALA A 53 -4.83 -24.41 11.73
C ALA A 53 -6.11 -24.93 12.40
N ASN A 54 -6.04 -26.06 13.11
CA ASN A 54 -7.21 -26.63 13.81
C ASN A 54 -7.83 -25.63 14.79
N GLY A 55 -9.15 -25.44 14.70
CA GLY A 55 -9.87 -24.48 15.53
C GLY A 55 -9.69 -23.01 15.10
N LEU A 56 -8.84 -22.74 14.11
CA LEU A 56 -8.60 -21.41 13.57
C LEU A 56 -9.38 -21.20 12.25
N VAL A 57 -9.24 -20.00 11.70
CA VAL A 57 -9.77 -19.60 10.40
C VAL A 57 -8.59 -19.31 9.48
N VAL A 58 -8.71 -19.73 8.22
CA VAL A 58 -7.79 -19.37 7.13
C VAL A 58 -8.58 -18.49 6.17
N SER A 59 -8.11 -17.27 5.96
CA SER A 59 -8.74 -16.28 5.07
C SER A 59 -7.71 -15.62 4.15
N PRO A 60 -8.15 -14.91 3.09
CA PRO A 60 -7.31 -13.91 2.47
C PRO A 60 -6.78 -12.93 3.52
N GLY A 61 -5.57 -12.41 3.28
CA GLY A 61 -5.02 -11.33 4.08
C GLY A 61 -5.88 -10.07 3.95
N PHE A 62 -5.96 -9.28 5.02
CA PHE A 62 -6.82 -8.12 5.04
C PHE A 62 -6.22 -6.97 4.21
N ILE A 63 -7.11 -6.24 3.53
CA ILE A 63 -6.77 -5.05 2.76
C ILE A 63 -7.20 -3.84 3.57
N ASP A 64 -6.24 -3.08 4.07
CA ASP A 64 -6.49 -1.79 4.69
C ASP A 64 -6.63 -0.72 3.61
N ILE A 65 -7.87 -0.31 3.35
CA ILE A 65 -8.20 0.63 2.28
C ILE A 65 -7.92 2.09 2.62
N GLN A 66 -7.55 2.40 3.87
CA GLN A 66 -7.30 3.77 4.33
C GLN A 66 -6.07 3.82 5.25
N SER A 67 -4.92 3.52 4.66
CA SER A 67 -3.65 3.54 5.38
C SER A 67 -2.96 4.90 5.30
N HIS A 68 -2.38 5.32 6.43
CA HIS A 68 -1.50 6.48 6.56
C HIS A 68 -0.04 6.07 6.84
N SER A 69 0.34 4.85 6.44
CA SER A 69 1.64 4.28 6.79
C SER A 69 2.81 4.76 5.92
N ILE A 70 2.66 5.79 5.06
CA ILE A 70 3.75 6.30 4.19
C ILE A 70 5.05 6.54 4.99
N ALA A 71 5.01 7.43 5.98
CA ALA A 71 6.18 7.74 6.80
C ALA A 71 6.58 6.59 7.76
N PRO A 72 5.64 5.90 8.43
CA PRO A 72 5.98 4.69 9.20
C PRO A 72 6.72 3.62 8.41
N LEU A 73 6.31 3.32 7.18
CA LEU A 73 6.96 2.31 6.33
C LEU A 73 8.33 2.77 5.83
N MET A 74 8.53 4.06 5.57
CA MET A 74 9.86 4.62 5.29
C MET A 74 10.82 4.44 6.48
N LYS A 75 10.30 4.45 7.72
CA LYS A 75 11.10 4.24 8.92
C LYS A 75 11.39 2.77 9.19
N ASP A 76 10.36 1.94 9.07
CA ASP A 76 10.40 0.52 9.42
C ASP A 76 9.47 -0.27 8.49
N GLY A 77 10.04 -0.85 7.45
CA GLY A 77 9.31 -1.65 6.47
C GLY A 77 8.62 -2.91 7.03
N ARG A 78 8.89 -3.31 8.28
CA ARG A 78 8.25 -4.51 8.88
C ARG A 78 6.75 -4.35 9.13
N SER A 79 6.24 -3.12 9.23
CA SER A 79 4.82 -2.81 9.47
C SER A 79 4.16 -3.65 10.59
N LEU A 80 4.87 -3.84 11.71
CA LEU A 80 4.44 -4.73 12.81
C LEU A 80 3.02 -4.43 13.31
N SER A 81 2.64 -3.14 13.34
CA SER A 81 1.31 -2.71 13.76
C SER A 81 0.20 -3.21 12.85
N LYS A 82 0.48 -3.45 11.56
CA LYS A 82 -0.48 -3.89 10.54
C LYS A 82 -0.47 -5.40 10.39
N ILE A 83 0.72 -6.00 10.22
CA ILE A 83 0.83 -7.44 9.97
C ILE A 83 0.30 -8.28 11.14
N THR A 84 0.42 -7.78 12.38
CA THR A 84 -0.10 -8.47 13.58
C THR A 84 -1.62 -8.43 13.69
N GLN A 85 -2.28 -7.62 12.87
CA GLN A 85 -3.73 -7.58 12.71
C GLN A 85 -4.20 -8.45 11.52
N GLY A 86 -3.29 -9.04 10.74
CA GLY A 86 -3.60 -9.79 9.53
C GLY A 86 -3.66 -8.95 8.24
N VAL A 87 -3.24 -7.69 8.28
CA VAL A 87 -3.17 -6.83 7.09
C VAL A 87 -2.00 -7.25 6.21
N THR A 88 -2.28 -7.53 4.94
CA THR A 88 -1.28 -7.90 3.92
C THR A 88 -1.17 -6.88 2.80
N THR A 89 -2.13 -5.96 2.68
CA THR A 89 -2.14 -4.91 1.67
C THR A 89 -2.63 -3.60 2.28
N GLU A 90 -1.90 -2.51 2.01
CA GLU A 90 -2.25 -1.16 2.45
C GLU A 90 -2.49 -0.26 1.24
N VAL A 91 -3.61 0.47 1.25
CA VAL A 91 -3.92 1.50 0.25
C VAL A 91 -3.76 2.88 0.88
N MET A 92 -2.88 3.69 0.30
CA MET A 92 -2.46 4.98 0.83
C MET A 92 -2.92 6.15 -0.06
N GLY A 93 -2.48 7.36 0.29
CA GLY A 93 -2.60 8.54 -0.56
C GLY A 93 -3.72 9.49 -0.16
N GLU A 94 -4.42 9.23 0.95
CA GLU A 94 -5.27 10.24 1.58
C GLU A 94 -4.39 11.39 2.10
N LEU A 95 -4.87 12.63 1.93
CA LEU A 95 -4.17 13.89 2.17
C LEU A 95 -2.98 14.16 1.22
N TRP A 96 -1.92 13.36 1.31
CA TRP A 96 -0.63 13.70 0.73
C TRP A 96 0.17 12.46 0.33
N THR A 97 1.09 12.68 -0.61
CA THR A 97 2.11 11.75 -1.08
C THR A 97 3.44 12.48 -1.22
N PRO A 98 4.59 11.80 -1.06
CA PRO A 98 5.91 12.43 -1.10
C PRO A 98 6.38 12.80 -2.52
N ALA A 99 5.65 12.35 -3.53
CA ALA A 99 5.88 12.63 -4.94
C ALA A 99 4.54 12.95 -5.65
N PRO A 100 4.57 13.75 -6.74
CA PRO A 100 5.75 14.44 -7.29
C PRO A 100 6.17 15.63 -6.42
N PHE A 101 7.49 15.83 -6.30
CA PHE A 101 8.09 16.98 -5.63
C PHE A 101 8.51 18.05 -6.65
N GLY A 102 8.29 19.32 -6.29
CA GLY A 102 8.58 20.47 -7.13
C GLY A 102 7.50 21.54 -7.04
N GLY A 103 7.41 22.39 -8.07
CA GLY A 103 6.43 23.46 -8.13
C GLY A 103 6.51 24.36 -6.88
N ARG A 104 5.40 24.46 -6.15
CA ARG A 104 5.33 25.24 -4.89
C ARG A 104 5.59 24.42 -3.62
N ILE A 105 5.77 23.10 -3.72
CA ILE A 105 6.10 22.24 -2.57
C ILE A 105 7.53 22.56 -2.08
N LYS A 106 7.66 22.81 -0.78
CA LYS A 106 8.97 23.10 -0.14
C LYS A 106 9.57 21.91 0.59
N ASN A 107 8.73 20.98 1.03
CA ASN A 107 9.14 19.75 1.69
C ASN A 107 8.32 18.60 1.13
N PRO A 108 8.93 17.53 0.58
CA PRO A 108 8.20 16.39 0.04
C PRO A 108 7.44 15.62 1.13
N ILE A 109 7.93 15.62 2.38
CA ILE A 109 7.25 14.99 3.51
C ILE A 109 6.47 16.07 4.26
N GLY A 110 5.17 16.17 3.96
CA GLY A 110 4.32 17.31 4.32
C GLY A 110 4.14 17.56 5.82
N PHE A 111 4.41 16.57 6.67
CA PHE A 111 4.33 16.70 8.12
C PHE A 111 5.71 16.87 8.75
N LYS A 112 5.94 18.01 9.41
CA LYS A 112 7.22 18.34 10.05
C LYS A 112 7.75 17.24 10.97
N VAL A 113 6.86 16.63 11.78
CA VAL A 113 7.24 15.54 12.68
C VAL A 113 7.84 14.34 11.93
N TYR A 114 7.33 14.00 10.75
CA TYR A 114 7.87 12.92 9.93
C TYR A 114 9.13 13.36 9.20
N ALA A 115 9.16 14.56 8.65
CA ALA A 115 10.34 15.09 7.99
C ALA A 115 11.56 15.14 8.92
N ASP A 116 11.37 15.59 10.17
CA ASP A 116 12.43 15.66 11.18
C ASP A 116 12.93 14.24 11.58
N MET A 117 12.08 13.21 11.49
CA MET A 117 12.44 11.82 11.78
C MET A 117 13.06 11.08 10.60
N LEU A 118 12.91 11.59 9.37
CA LEU A 118 13.26 10.90 8.12
C LEU A 118 14.14 11.77 7.20
N PRO A 119 15.26 12.33 7.68
CA PRO A 119 16.05 13.31 6.92
C PRO A 119 16.61 12.74 5.60
N ASP A 120 17.01 11.48 5.57
CA ASP A 120 17.54 10.84 4.37
C ASP A 120 16.47 10.66 3.30
N TRP A 121 15.26 10.26 3.71
CA TRP A 121 14.10 10.19 2.82
C TRP A 121 13.68 11.55 2.29
N VAL A 122 13.70 12.60 3.13
CA VAL A 122 13.44 13.97 2.68
C VAL A 122 14.44 14.35 1.58
N LYS A 123 15.73 14.10 1.79
CA LYS A 123 16.79 14.40 0.82
C LYS A 123 16.59 13.64 -0.49
N GLN A 124 16.24 12.36 -0.42
CA GLN A 124 15.97 11.54 -1.60
C GLN A 124 14.73 12.03 -2.34
N ALA A 125 13.64 12.29 -1.61
CA ALA A 125 12.36 12.70 -2.17
C ALA A 125 12.38 14.07 -2.85
N MET A 126 13.36 14.93 -2.52
CA MET A 126 13.59 16.18 -3.26
C MET A 126 13.95 15.96 -4.74
N SER A 127 14.34 14.74 -5.14
CA SER A 127 14.60 14.37 -6.53
C SER A 127 13.41 13.72 -7.25
N TRP A 128 12.31 13.42 -6.53
CA TRP A 128 11.19 12.65 -7.08
C TRP A 128 10.23 13.53 -7.88
N SER A 129 10.54 13.80 -9.15
CA SER A 129 9.67 14.57 -10.05
C SER A 129 8.41 13.82 -10.53
N ARG A 130 8.37 12.49 -10.38
CA ARG A 130 7.30 11.60 -10.83
C ARG A 130 6.77 10.78 -9.65
N PHE A 131 5.50 10.38 -9.70
CA PHE A 131 4.88 9.58 -8.64
C PHE A 131 5.58 8.22 -8.50
N GLY A 132 5.96 7.62 -9.63
CA GLY A 132 6.63 6.32 -9.69
C GLY A 132 7.97 6.29 -8.95
N HIS A 133 8.70 7.41 -8.89
CA HIS A 133 9.97 7.47 -8.17
C HIS A 133 9.81 7.16 -6.67
N TRP A 134 8.67 7.51 -6.07
CA TRP A 134 8.38 7.13 -4.70
C TRP A 134 8.10 5.63 -4.58
N LEU A 135 7.31 5.06 -5.49
CA LEU A 135 7.03 3.62 -5.49
C LEU A 135 8.30 2.79 -5.67
N ASP A 136 9.17 3.19 -6.60
CA ASP A 136 10.48 2.58 -6.83
C ASP A 136 11.34 2.59 -5.57
N ALA A 137 11.40 3.74 -4.88
CA ALA A 137 12.16 3.85 -3.63
C ALA A 137 11.58 2.97 -2.50
N MET A 138 10.26 2.78 -2.45
CA MET A 138 9.64 1.85 -1.50
C MET A 138 9.93 0.39 -1.84
N MET A 139 9.98 0.04 -3.13
CA MET A 139 10.39 -1.30 -3.59
C MET A 139 11.83 -1.59 -3.20
N ASP A 140 12.75 -0.64 -3.44
CA ASP A 140 14.17 -0.77 -3.06
C ASP A 140 14.36 -0.86 -1.54
N HIS A 141 13.55 -0.13 -0.77
CA HIS A 141 13.57 -0.19 0.70
C HIS A 141 13.12 -1.55 1.23
N GLY A 142 12.12 -2.15 0.59
CA GLY A 142 11.50 -3.41 1.01
C GLY A 142 10.52 -3.20 2.17
N VAL A 143 9.26 -3.55 1.96
CA VAL A 143 8.21 -3.50 2.98
C VAL A 143 7.47 -4.83 3.05
N SER A 144 6.97 -5.19 4.23
CA SER A 144 6.27 -6.45 4.46
C SER A 144 4.90 -6.57 3.80
N PRO A 145 4.01 -5.55 3.83
CA PRO A 145 2.74 -5.61 3.11
C PRO A 145 2.91 -5.19 1.65
N ASN A 146 1.96 -5.59 0.81
CA ASN A 146 1.76 -4.94 -0.48
C ASN A 146 1.31 -3.50 -0.26
N VAL A 147 1.73 -2.59 -1.14
CA VAL A 147 1.33 -1.17 -1.07
C VAL A 147 0.74 -0.74 -2.41
N GLY A 148 -0.42 -0.11 -2.34
CA GLY A 148 -1.00 0.68 -3.43
C GLY A 148 -1.30 2.09 -2.93
N SER A 149 -1.43 3.06 -3.83
CA SER A 149 -1.71 4.43 -3.41
C SER A 149 -2.47 5.22 -4.47
N PHE A 150 -3.33 6.11 -4.00
CA PHE A 150 -3.79 7.26 -4.77
C PHE A 150 -2.71 8.35 -4.75
N LEU A 151 -2.76 9.29 -5.69
CA LEU A 151 -2.06 10.55 -5.57
C LEU A 151 -2.80 11.42 -4.55
N GLY A 152 -2.08 11.95 -3.56
CA GLY A 152 -2.67 12.86 -2.59
C GLY A 152 -3.12 14.15 -3.25
N GLY A 153 -4.41 14.48 -3.12
CA GLY A 153 -5.01 15.71 -3.61
C GLY A 153 -4.28 16.93 -3.06
N GLY A 154 -3.83 16.85 -1.81
CA GLY A 154 -3.05 17.90 -1.15
C GLY A 154 -1.71 18.11 -1.80
N THR A 155 -1.02 17.02 -2.18
CA THR A 155 0.21 17.10 -2.96
C THR A 155 -0.04 17.73 -4.32
N LEU A 156 -1.07 17.28 -5.05
CA LEU A 156 -1.38 17.79 -6.39
C LEU A 156 -1.69 19.30 -6.37
N ARG A 157 -2.53 19.74 -5.44
CA ARG A 157 -2.90 21.15 -5.32
C ARG A 157 -1.75 21.99 -4.76
N ASN A 158 -1.00 21.49 -3.78
CA ASN A 158 0.16 22.19 -3.23
C ASN A 158 1.25 22.37 -4.29
N PHE A 159 1.47 21.38 -5.16
CA PHE A 159 2.44 21.49 -6.27
C PHE A 159 2.15 22.70 -7.15
N VAL A 160 0.88 22.91 -7.49
CA VAL A 160 0.47 23.91 -8.50
C VAL A 160 0.11 25.26 -7.87
N LYS A 161 -0.80 25.24 -6.91
CA LYS A 161 -1.41 26.44 -6.30
C LYS A 161 -0.87 26.73 -4.89
N GLY A 162 -0.20 25.77 -4.26
CA GLY A 162 0.27 25.93 -2.89
C GLY A 162 -0.91 26.02 -1.92
N LEU A 163 -0.79 26.90 -0.93
CA LEU A 163 -1.83 27.17 0.07
C LEU A 163 -2.77 28.33 -0.32
N ASP A 164 -2.67 28.85 -1.55
CA ASP A 164 -3.51 29.98 -1.97
C ASP A 164 -4.99 29.58 -1.95
N MET A 165 -5.84 30.48 -1.46
CA MET A 165 -7.28 30.29 -1.37
C MET A 165 -7.97 30.38 -2.74
N GLY A 166 -9.18 29.82 -2.81
CA GLY A 166 -10.06 29.89 -3.98
C GLY A 166 -9.75 28.82 -5.05
N PRO A 167 -10.50 28.81 -6.17
CA PRO A 167 -10.31 27.83 -7.23
C PRO A 167 -8.99 28.03 -7.97
N PRO A 168 -8.43 26.98 -8.59
CA PRO A 168 -7.33 27.12 -9.53
C PRO A 168 -7.79 27.88 -10.79
N SER A 169 -6.88 28.65 -11.36
CA SER A 169 -7.02 29.20 -12.72
C SER A 169 -7.06 28.09 -13.76
N VAL A 170 -7.42 28.44 -15.00
CA VAL A 170 -7.47 27.48 -16.12
C VAL A 170 -6.11 26.79 -16.36
N GLU A 171 -5.01 27.54 -16.27
CA GLU A 171 -3.67 26.99 -16.49
C GLU A 171 -3.19 26.13 -15.31
N GLU A 172 -3.54 26.52 -14.07
CA GLU A 172 -3.31 25.69 -12.89
C GLU A 172 -4.09 24.37 -12.98
N MET A 173 -5.36 24.42 -13.38
CA MET A 173 -6.18 23.21 -13.56
C MET A 173 -5.60 22.28 -14.64
N LYS A 174 -5.18 22.82 -15.79
CA LYS A 174 -4.52 22.02 -16.85
C LYS A 174 -3.23 21.36 -16.34
N LEU A 175 -2.44 22.08 -15.53
CA LEU A 175 -1.24 21.51 -14.93
C LEU A 175 -1.58 20.39 -13.95
N MET A 176 -2.58 20.58 -13.09
CA MET A 176 -3.04 19.54 -12.16
C MET A 176 -3.54 18.29 -12.91
N GLN A 177 -4.31 18.47 -13.99
CA GLN A 177 -4.79 17.35 -14.82
C GLN A 177 -3.63 16.58 -15.46
N ARG A 178 -2.62 17.29 -15.99
CA ARG A 178 -1.43 16.66 -16.55
C ARG A 178 -0.68 15.86 -15.50
N LEU A 179 -0.37 16.46 -14.34
CA LEU A 179 0.33 15.78 -13.25
C LEU A 179 -0.43 14.55 -12.74
N MET A 180 -1.76 14.61 -12.70
CA MET A 180 -2.58 13.47 -12.35
C MET A 180 -2.51 12.36 -13.41
N ALA A 181 -2.60 12.69 -14.70
CA ALA A 181 -2.45 11.71 -15.78
C ALA A 181 -1.10 11.01 -15.71
N GLU A 182 -0.03 11.79 -15.50
CA GLU A 182 1.32 11.30 -15.29
C GLU A 182 1.41 10.36 -14.07
N ALA A 183 0.78 10.70 -12.95
CA ALA A 183 0.75 9.83 -11.78
C ALA A 183 -0.02 8.52 -12.02
N MET A 184 -1.11 8.55 -12.81
CA MET A 184 -1.82 7.33 -13.22
C MET A 184 -0.95 6.42 -14.08
N GLU A 185 -0.18 6.99 -15.02
CA GLU A 185 0.79 6.24 -15.83
C GLU A 185 1.87 5.58 -14.97
N ASP A 186 2.26 6.25 -13.89
CA ASP A 186 3.22 5.74 -12.90
C ASP A 186 2.62 4.69 -11.94
N GLY A 187 1.32 4.41 -12.02
CA GLY A 187 0.65 3.38 -11.20
C GLY A 187 -0.20 3.87 -10.04
N ALA A 188 -0.46 5.18 -9.92
CA ALA A 188 -1.46 5.68 -8.98
C ALA A 188 -2.85 5.12 -9.31
N PHE A 189 -3.65 4.79 -8.30
CA PHE A 189 -5.02 4.29 -8.50
C PHE A 189 -6.03 5.40 -8.87
N GLY A 190 -5.65 6.67 -8.68
CA GLY A 190 -6.51 7.83 -8.85
C GLY A 190 -6.00 9.00 -8.01
N VAL A 191 -6.87 9.99 -7.80
CA VAL A 191 -6.67 11.05 -6.80
C VAL A 191 -7.53 10.77 -5.57
N ALA A 192 -6.98 11.02 -4.37
CA ALA A 192 -7.75 11.02 -3.12
C ALA A 192 -7.73 12.42 -2.51
N SER A 193 -8.88 12.91 -2.05
CA SER A 193 -9.00 14.24 -1.44
C SER A 193 -9.49 14.16 0.00
N ALA A 194 -9.07 15.13 0.80
CA ALA A 194 -9.46 15.31 2.19
C ALA A 194 -9.92 16.77 2.39
N LEU A 195 -11.08 17.10 1.81
CA LEU A 195 -11.61 18.47 1.65
C LEU A 195 -11.78 19.28 2.94
N ILE A 196 -11.72 18.63 4.11
CA ILE A 196 -11.76 19.31 5.42
C ILE A 196 -10.43 20.01 5.75
N TYR A 197 -9.33 19.70 5.04
CA TYR A 197 -8.00 20.23 5.31
C TYR A 197 -7.47 21.10 4.18
N PRO A 198 -6.73 22.18 4.50
CA PRO A 198 -5.88 22.83 3.51
C PRO A 198 -4.76 21.89 3.03
N PRO A 199 -4.38 21.93 1.74
CA PRO A 199 -4.91 22.85 0.73
C PRO A 199 -6.17 22.36 0.02
N ASP A 200 -6.69 21.16 0.27
CA ASP A 200 -7.68 20.46 -0.59
C ASP A 200 -9.01 21.17 -0.84
N ALA A 201 -9.36 22.15 -0.01
CA ALA A 201 -10.54 22.99 -0.17
C ALA A 201 -10.41 24.10 -1.23
#